data_AF-A0A832J4V8-F1
#
_entry.id   AF-A0A832J4V8-F1
#
_cell.length_a   1.000
_cell.length_b   1.000
_cell.length_c   1.000
_cell.angle_alpha   90.00
_cell.angle_beta   90.00
_cell.angle_gamma   90.00
#
_symmetry.space_group_name_H-M   'P 1'
#
loop_
_entity.id
_entity.type
_entity.pdbx_description
1 polymer ?
#
loop_
_entity_poly.entity_id
_entity_poly.type
_entity_poly.pdbx_seq_one_letter_code
_entity_poly.pdbx_strand_id
1 'polypeptide(L)' 'MTDLTPREIVSELDRFIIGQNDAKRAVAVALRNRWRRKQLGDDLRDEVYPKNILMIGP' A
#
# COMPACT_ATOMS: atom_id res chain seq x y z
N MET A 1 -9.90 8.21 -3.14
CA MET A 1 -8.98 7.29 -2.44
C MET A 1 -8.74 7.93 -1.10
N THR A 2 -9.23 7.30 -0.04
CA THR A 2 -9.16 7.83 1.33
C THR A 2 -7.70 8.09 1.70
N ASP A 3 -7.42 9.21 2.38
CA ASP A 3 -6.06 9.65 2.76
C ASP A 3 -5.39 8.79 3.84
N LEU A 4 -5.82 7.52 3.96
CA LEU A 4 -5.37 6.58 4.97
C LEU A 4 -3.85 6.41 4.92
N THR A 5 -3.25 6.50 6.10
CA THR A 5 -1.88 6.13 6.36
C THR A 5 -1.72 4.61 6.31
N PRO A 6 -0.50 4.09 6.10
CA PRO A 6 -0.27 2.65 6.13
C PRO A 6 -0.74 1.97 7.42
N ARG A 7 -0.66 2.67 8.57
CA ARG A 7 -1.12 2.14 9.86
C ARG A 7 -2.63 1.99 9.91
N GLU A 8 -3.38 2.97 9.43
CA GLU A 8 -4.84 2.90 9.37
C GLU A 8 -5.30 1.81 8.40
N ILE A 9 -4.64 1.64 7.26
CA ILE A 9 -4.95 0.55 6.34
C ILE A 9 -4.72 -0.82 7.01
N VAL A 10 -3.61 -1.00 7.72
CA VAL A 10 -3.36 -2.25 8.47
C VAL A 10 -4.43 -2.47 9.54
N SER A 11 -4.78 -1.42 10.29
CA SER A 11 -5.84 -1.49 11.31
C SER A 11 -7.19 -1.88 10.73
N GLU A 12 -7.53 -1.42 9.53
CA GLU A 12 -8.75 -1.84 8.84
C GLU A 12 -8.67 -3.30 8.38
N LEU A 13 -7.52 -3.74 7.87
CA LEU A 13 -7.31 -5.13 7.47
C LEU A 13 -7.35 -6.09 8.67
N ASP A 14 -6.89 -5.66 9.85
CA ASP A 14 -6.93 -6.44 11.09
C ASP A 14 -8.35 -6.81 11.53
N ARG A 15 -9.37 -6.06 11.09
CA ARG A 15 -10.78 -6.35 11.40
C ARG A 15 -11.32 -7.58 10.67
N PHE A 16 -10.68 -7.97 9.56
CA PHE A 16 -11.18 -9.02 8.66
C PHE A 16 -10.18 -10.17 8.45
N ILE A 17 -8.89 -9.92 8.65
CA ILE A 17 -7.82 -10.88 8.40
C ILE A 17 -7.08 -11.07 9.71
N ILE A 18 -6.93 -12.32 10.18
CA ILE A 18 -6.15 -12.62 11.39
C ILE A 18 -4.69 -12.92 10.99
N GLY A 19 -3.73 -12.35 11.72
CA GLY A 19 -2.30 -12.54 11.45
C GLY A 19 -1.82 -11.88 10.16
N GLN A 20 -0.85 -12.49 9.47
CA GLN A 20 -0.31 -12.02 8.18
C GLN A 20 0.21 -10.56 8.20
N ASN A 21 0.86 -10.17 9.30
CA ASN A 21 1.29 -8.79 9.55
C ASN A 21 2.17 -8.22 8.42
N ASP A 22 3.08 -9.04 7.89
CA ASP A 22 3.98 -8.63 6.81
C ASP A 22 3.25 -8.41 5.49
N ALA A 23 2.29 -9.28 5.15
CA ALA A 23 1.46 -9.12 3.95
C ALA A 23 0.57 -7.87 4.05
N LYS A 24 -0.08 -7.65 5.19
CA LYS A 24 -0.88 -6.44 5.43
C LYS A 24 -0.04 -5.18 5.28
N ARG A 25 1.16 -5.16 5.87
CA ARG A 25 2.09 -4.03 5.76
C ARG A 25 2.52 -3.80 4.31
N ALA A 26 2.87 -4.86 3.58
CA ALA A 26 3.28 -4.76 2.18
C ALA A 26 2.17 -4.13 1.32
N VAL A 27 0.93 -4.60 1.48
CA VAL A 27 -0.25 -4.08 0.76
C VAL A 27 -0.51 -2.63 1.13
N ALA A 28 -0.49 -2.29 2.42
CA ALA A 28 -0.70 -0.92 2.89
C ALA A 28 0.33 0.07 2.34
N VAL A 29 1.61 -0.33 2.29
CA VAL A 29 2.68 0.49 1.71
C VAL A 29 2.51 0.66 0.21
N ALA A 30 2.20 -0.42 -0.53
CA ALA A 30 1.97 -0.33 -1.97
C ALA A 30 0.80 0.61 -2.31
N LEU A 31 -0.29 0.53 -1.54
CA LEU A 31 -1.46 1.40 -1.70
C LEU A 31 -1.12 2.87 -1.38
N ARG A 32 -0.35 3.12 -0.30
CA ARG A 32 0.12 4.46 0.03
C ARG A 32 1.08 5.02 -1.02
N ASN A 33 1.91 4.19 -1.64
CA ASN A 33 2.80 4.64 -2.72
C ASN A 33 2.03 5.10 -3.96
N ARG A 34 0.85 4.52 -4.25
CA ARG A 34 -0.04 5.03 -5.30
C ARG A 34 -0.58 6.42 -4.97
N TRP A 35 -0.97 6.64 -3.72
CA TRP A 35 -1.37 7.97 -3.26
C TRP A 35 -0.21 8.97 -3.36
N ARG A 36 0.99 8.61 -2.88
CA ARG A 36 2.18 9.47 -2.97
C ARG A 36 2.54 9.83 -4.41
N ARG A 37 2.47 8.87 -5.33
CA ARG A 37 2.71 9.10 -6.76
C ARG A 37 1.79 10.17 -7.33
N LYS A 38 0.51 10.19 -6.92
CA LYS A 38 -0.45 11.21 -7.37
C LYS A 38 -0.12 12.61 -6.87
N GLN A 39 0.67 12.73 -5.80
CA GLN A 39 1.13 14.01 -5.25
C GLN A 39 2.43 14.52 -5.88
N LEU A 40 3.10 13.71 -6.73
CA LEU A 40 4.28 14.14 -7.47
C LEU A 40 3.89 15.05 -8.62
N GLY A 41 4.80 15.96 -9.02
CA GLY A 41 4.69 16.70 -10.27
C GLY A 41 4.71 15.78 -11.49
N ASP A 42 4.20 16.26 -12.62
CA ASP A 42 3.90 15.42 -13.78
C ASP A 42 5.15 14.71 -14.35
N ASP A 43 6.29 15.41 -14.44
CA ASP A 43 7.56 14.84 -14.95
C ASP A 43 8.02 13.60 -14.15
N LEU A 44 7.94 13.67 -12.82
CA LEU A 44 8.34 12.58 -11.93
C LEU A 44 7.26 11.50 -11.79
N ARG A 45 6.00 11.83 -12.08
CA ARG A 45 4.88 10.90 -11.90
C ARG A 45 4.96 9.73 -12.85
N ASP A 46 5.46 9.92 -14.06
CA ASP A 46 5.54 8.88 -15.09
C ASP A 46 6.75 7.95 -14.89
N GLU A 47 7.80 8.42 -14.21
CA GLU A 47 8.96 7.60 -13.86
C GLU A 47 8.69 6.65 -12.66
N VAL A 48 7.68 6.94 -11.84
CA VAL A 48 7.37 6.15 -10.64
C VAL A 48 6.41 5.01 -10.96
N TYR A 49 6.97 3.80 -11.12
CA TYR A 49 6.18 2.59 -11.35
C TYR A 49 5.51 2.04 -10.06
N PRO A 50 4.34 1.38 -10.19
CA PRO A 50 3.70 0.69 -9.08
C PRO A 50 4.62 -0.36 -8.44
N LYS A 51 4.53 -0.49 -7.11
CA LYS A 51 5.21 -1.56 -6.37
C LYS A 51 4.29 -2.78 -6.32
N ASN A 52 4.42 -3.65 -7.33
CA ASN A 52 3.69 -4.90 -7.38
C ASN A 52 4.16 -5.83 -6.26
N ILE A 53 3.23 -6.62 -5.72
CA ILE A 53 3.49 -7.53 -4.59
C ILE A 53 3.30 -8.95 -5.10
N LEU A 54 4.28 -9.81 -4.84
CA LEU A 54 4.14 -11.26 -4.96
C LEU A 54 3.94 -11.81 -3.54
N MET A 55 2.79 -12.44 -3.28
CA MET A 55 2.53 -13.12 -2.02
C MET A 55 2.87 -14.60 -2.18
N ILE A 56 3.64 -15.15 -1.25
CA ILE A 56 4.02 -16.57 -1.19
C ILE A 56 3.65 -17.07 0.20
N GLY A 57 2.91 -18.17 0.26
CA GLY A 57 2.54 -18.84 1.51
C GLY A 57 2.18 -20.31 1.24
N PRO A 58 2.26 -21.17 2.27
CA PRO A 58 1.76 -22.55 2.21
C PRO A 58 0.23 -22.61 2.17
#